data_AF-A0A381SWI4-F1
#
_entry.id   AF-A0A381SWI4-F1
#
_cell.length_a   1.000
_cell.length_b   1.000
_cell.length_c   1.000
_cell.angle_alpha   90.00
_cell.angle_beta   90.00
_cell.angle_gamma   90.00
#
_symmetry.space_group_name_H-M   'P 1'
#
loop_
_entity.id
_entity.type
_entity.pdbx_description
1 polymer ?
#
loop_
_entity_poly.entity_id
_entity_poly.type
_entity_poly.pdbx_seq_one_letter_code
_entity_poly.pdbx_strand_id
1 'polypeptide(L)' 'MVDRADGSTEFTFPSFELQPHTSVRSYTNEEHPESGGFSFQRKPSVWENSNHDDAALIEPDGQSVSTLSYPAGC' A
#
# COMPACT_ATOMS: atom_id res chain seq x y z
N MET A 1 3.71 0.75 3.56
CA MET A 1 2.25 0.83 3.77
C MET A 1 1.81 -0.46 4.44
N VAL A 2 0.89 -0.40 5.40
CA VAL A 2 0.53 -1.52 6.28
C VAL A 2 -0.98 -1.68 6.26
N ASP A 3 -1.42 -2.88 5.92
CA ASP A 3 -2.77 -3.38 6.19
C ASP A 3 -2.85 -3.79 7.67
N ARG A 4 -3.86 -3.29 8.40
CA ARG A 4 -4.05 -3.54 9.83
C ARG A 4 -4.75 -4.87 10.13
N ALA A 5 -5.26 -5.59 9.14
CA ALA A 5 -6.13 -6.75 9.38
C ALA A 5 -5.38 -8.08 9.66
N ASP A 6 -4.20 -8.35 9.09
CA ASP A 6 -3.58 -9.68 9.27
C ASP A 6 -2.04 -9.71 9.32
N GLY A 7 -1.37 -8.55 9.41
CA GLY A 7 0.10 -8.49 9.57
C GLY A 7 0.93 -9.17 8.46
N SER A 8 0.29 -9.58 7.35
CA SER A 8 0.91 -10.40 6.31
C SER A 8 1.14 -9.67 4.99
N THR A 9 0.75 -8.39 4.91
CA THR A 9 0.80 -7.58 3.68
C THR A 9 1.52 -6.24 3.87
N GLU A 10 2.68 -6.28 4.52
CA GLU A 10 3.60 -5.14 4.55
C GLU A 10 4.32 -4.97 3.20
N PHE A 11 4.38 -3.73 2.72
CA PHE A 11 5.26 -3.34 1.61
C PHE A 11 6.22 -2.25 2.06
N THR A 12 7.51 -2.58 1.96
CA THR A 12 8.63 -1.68 2.18
C THR A 12 9.03 -1.05 0.86
N PHE A 13 8.92 0.28 0.77
CA PHE A 13 9.43 0.99 -0.38
C PHE A 13 10.95 0.85 -0.46
N PRO A 14 11.54 0.62 -1.65
CA PRO A 14 12.98 0.78 -1.83
C PRO A 14 13.38 2.24 -1.58
N SER A 15 14.68 2.54 -1.57
CA SER A 15 15.14 3.94 -1.59
C SER A 15 14.49 4.67 -2.76
N PHE A 16 13.55 5.54 -2.45
CA PHE A 16 12.72 6.24 -3.41
C PHE A 16 12.41 7.64 -2.87
N GLU A 17 12.52 8.64 -3.75
CA GLU A 17 12.18 10.02 -3.44
C GLU A 17 10.93 10.41 -4.24
N LEU A 18 9.85 10.74 -3.52
CA LEU A 18 8.63 11.25 -4.13
C LEU A 18 8.74 12.78 -4.25
N GLN A 19 8.77 13.28 -5.49
CA GLN A 19 8.84 14.72 -5.74
C GLN A 19 7.54 15.43 -5.29
N PRO A 20 7.60 16.71 -4.89
CA PRO A 20 6.41 17.48 -4.56
C PRO A 20 5.37 17.44 -5.67
N HIS A 21 4.08 17.33 -5.31
CA HIS A 21 2.95 17.24 -6.25
C HIS A 21 2.94 16.02 -7.18
N THR A 22 3.73 14.99 -6.90
CA THR A 22 3.70 13.72 -7.63
C THR A 22 2.97 12.63 -6.85
N SER A 23 2.63 11.54 -7.52
CA SER A 23 1.96 10.39 -6.92
C SER A 23 2.52 9.11 -7.50
N VAL A 24 2.58 8.08 -6.66
CA VAL A 24 2.95 6.72 -7.06
C VAL A 24 1.84 5.76 -6.67
N ARG A 25 1.77 4.62 -7.35
CA ARG A 25 0.77 3.59 -7.07
C ARG A 25 1.45 2.24 -6.89
N SER A 26 1.06 1.55 -5.82
CA SER A 26 1.46 0.17 -5.55
C SER A 26 0.35 -0.78 -5.98
N TYR A 27 0.68 -1.79 -6.78
CA TYR A 27 -0.26 -2.76 -7.32
C TYR A 27 -0.10 -4.13 -6.65
N THR A 28 -1.16 -4.93 -6.63
CA THR A 28 -1.14 -6.28 -6.03
C THR A 28 -0.19 -7.23 -6.77
N ASN A 29 -0.29 -7.30 -8.10
CA ASN A 29 0.50 -8.24 -8.92
C ASN A 29 0.88 -7.70 -10.30
N GLU A 30 0.84 -6.39 -10.47
CA GLU A 30 1.16 -5.75 -11.75
C GLU A 30 2.32 -4.79 -11.54
N GLU A 31 3.16 -4.62 -12.56
CA GLU A 31 4.28 -3.69 -12.54
C GLU A 31 4.00 -2.61 -13.58
N HIS A 32 3.79 -1.37 -13.11
CA HIS A 32 3.50 -0.22 -13.96
C HIS A 32 4.60 0.84 -13.80
N PRO A 33 5.63 0.83 -14.68
CA PRO A 33 6.74 1.76 -14.61
C PRO A 33 6.29 3.23 -14.65
N GLU A 34 5.21 3.55 -15.38
CA GLU A 34 4.68 4.91 -15.45
C GLU A 34 4.13 5.45 -14.12
N SER A 35 3.80 4.57 -13.17
CA SER A 35 3.24 4.92 -11.85
C SER A 35 4.25 4.73 -10.70
N GLY A 36 5.53 4.54 -11.02
CA GLY A 36 6.61 4.25 -10.07
C GLY A 36 7.00 2.78 -9.97
N GLY A 37 6.27 1.86 -10.62
CA GLY A 37 6.67 0.44 -10.73
C GLY A 37 6.51 -0.38 -9.45
N PHE A 38 5.81 0.12 -8.43
CA PHE A 38 5.66 -0.61 -7.18
C PHE A 38 4.62 -1.73 -7.28
N SER A 39 5.03 -2.93 -6.89
CA SER A 39 4.18 -4.11 -6.88
C SER A 39 4.45 -4.96 -5.66
N PHE A 40 3.40 -5.50 -5.05
CA PHE A 40 3.53 -6.52 -4.02
C PHE A 40 3.97 -7.87 -4.61
N GLN A 41 3.86 -8.04 -5.92
CA GLN A 41 4.19 -9.28 -6.65
C GLN A 41 3.51 -10.52 -6.05
N ARG A 42 2.28 -10.33 -5.53
CA ARG A 42 1.50 -11.39 -4.88
C ARG A 42 0.29 -11.75 -5.72
N LYS A 43 0.03 -13.05 -5.87
CA LYS A 43 -1.19 -13.56 -6.51
C LYS A 43 -2.48 -13.27 -5.72
N PRO A 44 -2.54 -13.43 -4.38
CA PRO A 44 -3.73 -13.04 -3.63
C PRO A 44 -3.89 -11.52 -3.60
N SER A 45 -5.14 -11.07 -3.57
CA SER A 45 -5.48 -9.66 -3.33
C SER A 45 -4.84 -9.17 -2.04
N VAL A 46 -4.15 -8.03 -2.11
CA VAL A 46 -3.60 -7.34 -0.93
C VAL A 46 -4.69 -6.55 -0.21
N TRP A 47 -5.73 -6.16 -0.94
CA TRP A 47 -6.84 -5.37 -0.45
C TRP A 47 -7.99 -6.28 -0.06
N GLU A 48 -8.46 -6.20 1.18
CA GLU A 48 -9.64 -6.91 1.66
C GLU A 48 -10.91 -6.16 1.21
N ASN A 49 -11.44 -6.57 0.06
CA ASN A 49 -12.59 -5.91 -0.57
C ASN A 49 -13.96 -6.32 0.02
N SER A 50 -14.01 -7.41 0.78
CA SER A 50 -15.27 -7.95 1.29
C SER A 50 -15.66 -7.35 2.64
N ASN A 51 -14.69 -6.85 3.40
CA ASN A 51 -14.89 -6.24 4.71
C ASN A 51 -14.28 -4.82 4.76
N HIS A 52 -14.33 -4.21 5.93
CA HIS A 52 -13.58 -2.99 6.20
C HIS A 52 -12.08 -3.29 6.22
N ASP A 53 -11.30 -2.42 5.59
CA ASP A 53 -9.86 -2.56 5.50
C ASP A 53 -9.17 -1.19 5.68
N ASP A 54 -7.98 -1.22 6.26
CA ASP A 54 -7.21 -0.07 6.72
C ASP A 54 -5.80 -0.09 6.12
N ALA A 55 -5.47 0.91 5.32
CA ALA A 55 -4.14 1.12 4.76
C ALA A 55 -3.40 2.24 5.52
N ALA A 56 -2.29 1.94 6.17
CA ALA A 56 -1.43 2.93 6.83
C ALA A 56 -0.13 3.18 6.06
N LEU A 57 0.32 4.41 5.91
CA LEU A 57 1.70 4.73 5.52
C LEU A 57 2.52 4.88 6.80
N ILE A 58 3.63 4.13 6.90
CA ILE A 58 4.45 4.05 8.11
C ILE A 58 5.89 4.44 7.78
N GLU A 59 6.48 5.27 8.63
CA GLU A 59 7.89 5.66 8.61
C GLU A 59 8.82 4.51 9.05
N PRO A 60 10.12 4.55 8.72
CA PRO A 60 11.06 3.49 9.11
C PRO A 60 11.21 3.27 10.62
N ASP A 61 10.86 4.25 11.45
CA ASP A 61 10.85 4.18 12.91
C ASP A 61 9.56 3.55 13.48
N GLY A 62 8.60 3.20 12.61
CA GLY A 62 7.34 2.58 12.97
C GLY A 62 6.19 3.57 13.18
N GLN A 63 6.38 4.87 12.95
CA GLN A 63 5.33 5.87 13.10
C GLN A 63 4.37 5.87 11.90
N SER A 64 3.06 5.76 12.13
CA SER A 64 2.06 5.93 11.07
C SER A 64 1.89 7.42 10.70
N VAL A 65 2.23 7.79 9.48
CA VAL A 65 2.11 9.17 8.98
C VAL A 65 0.80 9.45 8.26
N SER A 66 0.12 8.41 7.78
CA SER A 66 -1.19 8.52 7.13
C SER A 66 -1.95 7.22 7.25
N THR A 67 -3.28 7.29 7.32
CA THR A 67 -4.15 6.12 7.32
C THR A 67 -5.35 6.40 6.42
N LEU A 68 -5.71 5.42 5.61
CA LEU A 68 -6.88 5.41 4.75
C LEU A 68 -7.68 4.15 5.02
N SER A 69 -8.93 4.32 5.42
CA SER A 69 -9.87 3.21 5.68
C SER A 69 -10.98 3.23 4.64
N TYR A 70 -11.43 2.06 4.20
CA TYR A 70 -12.60 1.96 3.32
C TYR A 70 -13.66 0.99 3.88
N PRO A 71 -14.96 1.31 3.71
CA PRO A 71 -16.04 0.49 4.23
C PRO A 71 -16.23 -0.79 3.43
N ALA A 72 -16.81 -1.81 4.07
CA ALA A 72 -17.16 -3.08 3.44
C ALA A 72 -18.15 -2.88 2.27
N GLY A 73 -17.83 -3.45 1.10
CA GLY A 73 -18.76 -3.58 -0.03
C GLY A 73 -18.72 -2.45 -1.08
N CYS A 74 -17.53 -2.02 -1.51
CA CYS A 74 -17.36 -1.20 -2.72
C CYS A 74 -17.52 -2.02 -4.01
#